data_AF-A0A927ZWJ9-F1
#
_entry.id   AF-A0A927ZWJ9-F1
#
_cell.length_a   1.000
_cell.length_b   1.000
_cell.length_c   1.000
_cell.angle_alpha   90.00
_cell.angle_beta   90.00
_cell.angle_gamma   90.00
#
_symmetry.space_group_name_H-M   'P 1'
#
loop_
_entity.id
_entity.type
_entity.pdbx_description
1 polymer ?
#
loop_
_entity_poly.entity_id
_entity_poly.type
_entity_poly.pdbx_seq_one_letter_code
_entity_poly.pdbx_strand_id
1 'polypeptide(L)'
;MIKTNELPNITGFTTNDSFLVDSSQGTGRVTGANATEFFKETFLQGGVPYGKELTESWASLKSRIVSGNFTGIHIGDYKTITLTGGEVVVMEVAGIDQYRKCGDQEVGHHVDFISRDCLSGYKQMNTTDTNNGTEAEKHPWLASALYQTLNDETNGVYAKLPSDLKSAIITKRALLEERYSAGGAVSADTGWSWANAGKLWLPTEVEVFGHHTWSEPGFGTGGGGCNLQYPIFAGGAKHIIKGNGNGGGRTRWWELSAARATATYFCNVSSVGYAYYSGASSQWVCAPLCFRIG
;
A
#
# COMPACT_ATOMS: atom_id res chain seq x y z
N MET A 1 38.16 -0.06 15.83
CA MET A 1 36.88 0.27 16.49
C MET A 1 36.94 1.77 16.71
N ILE A 2 36.19 2.55 15.93
CA ILE A 2 36.21 4.01 16.04
C ILE A 2 35.48 4.38 17.34
N LYS A 3 36.08 5.23 18.16
CA LYS A 3 35.45 5.67 19.41
C LYS A 3 34.37 6.70 19.10
N THR A 4 33.31 6.77 19.90
CA THR A 4 32.18 7.70 19.68
C THR A 4 32.59 9.17 19.61
N ASN A 5 33.67 9.55 20.27
CA ASN A 5 34.25 10.89 20.22
C ASN A 5 35.11 11.18 18.96
N GLU A 6 35.39 10.16 18.14
CA GLU A 6 36.14 10.29 16.88
C GLU A 6 35.21 10.42 15.66
N LEU A 7 33.92 10.10 15.80
CA LEU A 7 32.91 10.26 14.74
C LEU A 7 32.84 11.68 14.13
N PRO A 8 32.93 12.78 14.89
CA PRO A 8 32.90 14.13 14.34
C PRO A 8 34.12 14.49 13.48
N ASN A 9 35.20 13.71 13.57
CA ASN A 9 36.47 13.95 12.85
C ASN A 9 36.58 13.11 11.56
N ILE A 10 35.56 12.32 11.22
CA ILE A 10 35.51 11.57 9.97
C ILE A 10 35.22 12.56 8.83
N THR A 11 36.21 12.82 7.99
CA THR A 11 36.10 13.77 6.86
C THR A 11 35.65 13.10 5.56
N GLY A 12 35.55 11.76 5.53
CA GLY A 12 35.08 10.98 4.39
C GLY A 12 35.04 9.48 4.68
N PHE A 13 34.27 8.75 3.88
CA PHE A 13 34.18 7.29 3.90
C PHE A 13 34.72 6.72 2.57
N THR A 14 35.46 5.63 2.65
CA THR A 14 36.02 4.90 1.51
C THR A 14 35.33 3.55 1.32
N THR A 15 35.50 2.93 0.16
CA THR A 15 34.93 1.60 -0.14
C THR A 15 35.49 0.47 0.74
N ASN A 16 36.64 0.69 1.37
CA ASN A 16 37.30 -0.30 2.22
C ASN A 16 36.93 -0.17 3.70
N ASP A 17 36.24 0.91 4.08
CA ASP A 17 35.73 1.06 5.44
C ASP A 17 34.64 0.02 5.72
N SER A 18 34.43 -0.34 6.99
CA SER A 18 33.47 -1.38 7.36
C SER A 18 32.30 -0.79 8.14
N PHE A 19 31.08 -1.12 7.73
CA PHE A 19 29.86 -0.81 8.48
C PHE A 19 29.47 -2.02 9.33
N LEU A 20 29.04 -1.76 10.56
CA LEU A 20 28.34 -2.79 11.34
C LEU A 20 26.89 -2.82 10.86
N VAL A 21 26.44 -4.01 10.48
CA VAL A 21 25.07 -4.25 10.01
C VAL A 21 24.47 -5.34 10.88
N ASP A 22 23.33 -5.02 11.48
CA ASP A 22 22.55 -6.01 12.20
C ASP A 22 21.72 -6.83 11.22
N SER A 23 21.84 -8.15 11.34
CA SER A 23 21.09 -9.13 10.56
C SER A 23 20.44 -10.14 11.50
N SER A 24 19.58 -11.00 10.94
CA SER A 24 18.97 -12.10 11.70
C SER A 24 19.98 -13.16 12.16
N GLN A 25 21.22 -13.06 11.68
CA GLN A 25 22.37 -13.89 12.07
C GLN A 25 23.29 -13.17 13.07
N GLY A 26 22.90 -11.99 13.56
CA GLY A 26 23.70 -11.13 14.45
C GLY A 26 24.34 -9.93 13.75
N THR A 27 25.10 -9.15 14.51
CA THR A 27 25.87 -8.00 14.02
C THR A 27 27.06 -8.46 13.19
N GLY A 28 27.01 -8.20 11.89
CA GLY A 28 28.08 -8.49 10.94
C GLY A 28 28.81 -7.23 10.50
N ARG A 29 29.97 -7.39 9.85
CA ARG A 29 30.64 -6.30 9.13
C ARG A 29 30.37 -6.43 7.64
N VAL A 30 29.93 -5.35 7.00
CA VAL A 30 29.92 -5.23 5.54
C VAL A 30 30.92 -4.16 5.11
N THR A 31 31.51 -4.33 3.94
CA THR A 31 32.41 -3.32 3.37
C THR A 31 31.63 -2.10 2.91
N GLY A 32 32.30 -0.95 2.86
CA GLY A 32 31.75 0.27 2.34
C GLY A 32 31.39 0.16 0.87
N ALA A 33 32.10 -0.67 0.10
CA ALA A 33 31.73 -1.05 -1.25
C ALA A 33 30.32 -1.67 -1.32
N ASN A 34 30.06 -2.71 -0.51
CA ASN A 34 28.79 -3.43 -0.52
C ASN A 34 27.64 -2.57 0.03
N ALA A 35 27.90 -1.78 1.08
CA ALA A 35 26.93 -0.82 1.59
C ALA A 35 26.61 0.26 0.54
N THR A 36 27.64 0.79 -0.14
CA THR A 36 27.48 1.79 -1.19
C THR A 36 26.72 1.24 -2.40
N GLU A 37 26.93 -0.02 -2.77
CA GLU A 37 26.17 -0.70 -3.83
C GLU A 37 24.69 -0.83 -3.46
N PHE A 38 24.38 -1.26 -2.24
CA PHE A 38 23.01 -1.25 -1.71
C PHE A 38 22.38 0.15 -1.75
N PHE A 39 23.10 1.18 -1.29
CA PHE A 39 22.62 2.56 -1.35
C PHE A 39 22.45 3.07 -2.79
N LYS A 40 23.34 2.69 -3.71
CA LYS A 40 23.24 3.04 -5.13
C LYS A 40 22.02 2.40 -5.79
N GLU A 41 21.78 1.13 -5.54
CA GLU A 41 20.64 0.39 -6.11
C GLU A 41 19.32 0.78 -5.46
N THR A 42 19.33 1.21 -4.19
CA THR A 42 18.10 1.52 -3.44
C THR A 42 17.69 2.99 -3.52
N PHE A 43 18.65 3.92 -3.51
CA PHE A 43 18.37 5.37 -3.44
C PHE A 43 18.81 6.13 -4.70
N LEU A 44 19.81 5.66 -5.45
CA LEU A 44 20.38 6.40 -6.58
C LEU A 44 19.99 5.87 -7.96
N GLN A 45 19.42 4.66 -8.06
CA GLN A 45 18.95 4.06 -9.32
C GLN A 45 17.42 3.85 -9.35
N GLY A 46 16.66 4.95 -9.47
CA GLY A 46 15.29 4.88 -9.99
C GLY A 46 14.23 4.25 -9.07
N GLY A 47 14.41 4.39 -7.75
CA GLY A 47 13.43 3.99 -6.73
C GLY A 47 13.71 2.61 -6.12
N VAL A 48 12.76 2.11 -5.31
CA VAL A 48 12.90 0.85 -4.57
C VAL A 48 13.18 -0.34 -5.53
N PRO A 49 14.16 -1.22 -5.24
CA PRO A 49 14.43 -2.42 -6.03
C PRO A 49 13.33 -3.48 -5.83
N TYR A 50 13.27 -4.47 -6.72
CA TYR A 50 12.51 -5.69 -6.40
C TYR A 50 13.33 -6.49 -5.39
N GLY A 51 12.77 -6.73 -4.20
CA GLY A 51 13.45 -7.41 -3.11
C GLY A 51 13.49 -8.92 -3.28
N LYS A 52 13.85 -9.63 -2.21
CA LYS A 52 13.90 -11.10 -2.19
C LYS A 52 12.55 -11.70 -1.77
N GLU A 53 12.36 -12.98 -2.07
CA GLU A 53 11.22 -13.72 -1.54
C GLU A 53 11.36 -13.95 -0.02
N LEU A 54 10.30 -13.68 0.74
CA LEU A 54 10.18 -14.07 2.14
C LEU A 54 9.69 -15.52 2.20
N THR A 55 10.59 -16.45 2.48
CA THR A 55 10.30 -17.90 2.43
C THR A 55 9.62 -18.45 3.68
N GLU A 56 9.59 -17.69 4.77
CA GLU A 56 8.92 -18.10 6.02
C GLU A 56 7.39 -18.16 5.87
N SER A 57 6.72 -18.97 6.70
CA SER A 57 5.25 -19.08 6.67
C SER A 57 4.57 -17.75 7.05
N TRP A 58 3.33 -17.53 6.62
CA TRP A 58 2.55 -16.36 7.04
C TRP A 58 2.36 -16.28 8.55
N ALA A 59 2.21 -17.43 9.23
CA ALA A 59 2.10 -17.49 10.68
C ALA A 59 3.40 -17.08 11.38
N SER A 60 4.56 -17.55 10.89
CA SER A 60 5.88 -17.16 11.41
C SER A 60 6.13 -15.67 11.19
N LEU A 61 5.82 -15.17 9.99
CA LEU A 61 5.94 -13.76 9.66
C LEU A 61 5.06 -12.89 10.57
N LYS A 62 3.79 -13.26 10.76
CA LYS A 62 2.87 -12.58 11.69
C LYS A 62 3.43 -12.53 13.10
N SER A 63 3.89 -13.67 13.65
CA SER A 63 4.44 -13.74 15.00
C SER A 63 5.65 -12.81 15.20
N ARG A 64 6.46 -12.64 14.16
CA ARG A 64 7.59 -11.71 14.18
C ARG A 64 7.16 -10.26 14.08
N ILE A 65 6.22 -9.95 13.19
CA ILE A 65 5.66 -8.61 13.03
C ILE A 65 5.04 -8.16 14.36
N VAL A 66 4.18 -8.98 14.98
CA VAL A 66 3.52 -8.64 16.26
C VAL A 66 4.52 -8.41 17.39
N SER A 67 5.66 -9.10 17.39
CA SER A 67 6.73 -8.91 18.37
C SER A 67 7.71 -7.77 18.03
N GLY A 68 7.47 -7.03 16.93
CA GLY A 68 8.33 -5.93 16.47
C GLY A 68 9.65 -6.39 15.84
N ASN A 69 9.77 -7.67 15.47
CA ASN A 69 10.97 -8.24 14.87
C ASN A 69 10.92 -8.22 13.33
N PHE A 70 11.33 -7.10 12.75
CA PHE A 70 11.39 -6.89 11.30
C PHE A 70 12.71 -7.33 10.64
N THR A 71 13.61 -7.98 11.39
CA THR A 71 14.97 -8.26 10.94
C THR A 71 15.01 -9.00 9.59
N GLY A 72 15.60 -8.39 8.57
CA GLY A 72 15.73 -8.98 7.25
C GLY A 72 14.46 -8.95 6.38
N ILE A 73 13.44 -8.19 6.79
CA ILE A 73 12.30 -7.76 5.97
C ILE A 73 12.60 -6.35 5.46
N HIS A 74 12.55 -6.15 4.15
CA HIS A 74 12.76 -4.85 3.52
C HIS A 74 11.60 -4.47 2.61
N ILE A 75 11.44 -3.18 2.36
CA ILE A 75 10.50 -2.68 1.34
C ILE A 75 10.86 -3.30 -0.01
N GLY A 76 9.85 -3.83 -0.71
CA GLY A 76 10.02 -4.54 -1.98
C GLY A 76 10.34 -6.04 -1.85
N ASP A 77 10.67 -6.56 -0.66
CA ASP A 77 10.65 -8.01 -0.43
C ASP A 77 9.24 -8.55 -0.69
N TYR A 78 9.12 -9.79 -1.14
CA TYR A 78 7.84 -10.28 -1.66
C TYR A 78 7.46 -11.68 -1.20
N LYS A 79 6.18 -12.01 -1.32
CA LYS A 79 5.65 -13.38 -1.24
C LYS A 79 4.70 -13.61 -2.40
N THR A 80 4.85 -14.74 -3.08
CA THR A 80 3.91 -15.16 -4.12
C THR A 80 2.76 -15.92 -3.47
N ILE A 81 1.52 -15.58 -3.84
CA ILE A 81 0.32 -16.31 -3.44
C ILE A 81 -0.42 -16.81 -4.67
N THR A 82 -1.22 -17.86 -4.49
CA THR A 82 -2.15 -18.34 -5.50
C THR A 82 -3.55 -18.33 -4.89
N LEU A 83 -4.47 -17.62 -5.53
CA LEU A 83 -5.88 -17.59 -5.14
C LEU A 83 -6.56 -18.90 -5.52
N THR A 84 -7.67 -19.22 -4.84
CA THR A 84 -8.60 -20.25 -5.29
C THR A 84 -9.05 -19.92 -6.72
N GLY A 85 -8.75 -20.81 -7.66
CA GLY A 85 -8.94 -20.58 -9.11
C GLY A 85 -7.64 -20.47 -9.91
N GLY A 86 -6.47 -20.44 -9.26
CA GLY A 86 -5.16 -20.52 -9.90
C GLY A 86 -4.54 -19.17 -10.27
N GLU A 87 -5.20 -18.05 -9.95
CA GLU A 87 -4.61 -16.72 -10.15
C GLU A 87 -3.41 -16.51 -9.23
N VAL A 88 -2.25 -16.22 -9.82
CA VAL A 88 -1.01 -15.95 -9.10
C VAL A 88 -0.86 -14.46 -8.88
N VAL A 89 -0.54 -14.05 -7.65
CA VAL A 89 -0.32 -12.65 -7.28
C VAL A 89 1.00 -12.54 -6.51
N VAL A 90 1.85 -11.58 -6.88
CA VAL A 90 3.09 -11.27 -6.16
C VAL A 90 2.82 -10.12 -5.19
N MET A 91 2.90 -10.39 -3.90
CA MET A 91 2.65 -9.43 -2.82
C MET A 91 3.96 -8.84 -2.33
N GLU A 92 4.11 -7.52 -2.40
CA GLU A 92 5.35 -6.82 -2.04
C GLU A 92 5.16 -6.05 -0.73
N VAL A 93 6.18 -6.06 0.12
CA VAL A 93 6.24 -5.27 1.35
C VAL A 93 6.23 -3.79 0.96
N ALA A 94 5.09 -3.14 1.19
CA ALA A 94 4.84 -1.77 0.81
C ALA A 94 5.26 -0.77 1.90
N GLY A 95 5.08 -1.15 3.16
CA GLY A 95 5.41 -0.36 4.33
C GLY A 95 5.57 -1.24 5.57
N ILE A 96 6.50 -0.85 6.44
CA ILE A 96 6.76 -1.50 7.74
C ILE A 96 6.45 -0.47 8.81
N ASP A 97 5.53 -0.78 9.72
CA ASP A 97 5.09 0.13 10.80
C ASP A 97 4.67 1.53 10.33
N GLN A 98 4.25 1.67 9.07
CA GLN A 98 3.89 2.94 8.44
C GLN A 98 2.86 3.72 9.26
N TYR A 99 1.93 3.00 9.90
CA TYR A 99 0.85 3.56 10.72
C TYR A 99 1.01 3.27 12.22
N ARG A 100 2.19 2.86 12.70
CA ARG A 100 2.37 2.42 14.09
C ARG A 100 2.07 3.60 15.01
N LYS A 101 1.20 3.40 16.00
CA LYS A 101 0.70 4.44 16.93
C LYS A 101 -0.18 5.53 16.29
N CYS A 102 -0.50 5.43 15.00
CA CYS A 102 -1.52 6.25 14.37
C CYS A 102 -2.91 5.69 14.73
N GLY A 103 -3.94 6.52 14.70
CA GLY A 103 -5.33 6.10 14.90
C GLY A 103 -6.02 6.64 16.14
N ASP A 104 -7.36 6.63 16.10
CA ASP A 104 -8.21 6.67 17.30
C ASP A 104 -8.08 5.41 18.17
N GLN A 105 -7.62 4.32 17.54
CA GLN A 105 -7.19 3.09 18.16
C GLN A 105 -5.73 2.89 17.79
N GLU A 106 -4.86 2.68 18.79
CA GLU A 106 -3.43 2.52 18.56
C GLU A 106 -3.17 1.33 17.62
N VAL A 107 -2.70 1.62 16.41
CA VAL A 107 -2.30 0.57 15.47
C VAL A 107 -1.00 -0.06 15.95
N GLY A 108 -1.04 -1.38 16.18
CA GLY A 108 0.08 -2.25 16.57
C GLY A 108 1.20 -2.36 15.53
N HIS A 109 2.19 -3.21 15.81
CA HIS A 109 3.22 -3.53 14.81
C HIS A 109 2.60 -4.22 13.60
N HIS A 110 2.96 -3.78 12.39
CA HIS A 110 2.36 -4.30 11.18
C HIS A 110 3.27 -4.17 9.94
N VAL A 111 2.95 -4.96 8.93
CA VAL A 111 3.49 -4.81 7.58
C VAL A 111 2.32 -4.76 6.59
N ASP A 112 2.32 -3.72 5.75
CA ASP A 112 1.37 -3.57 4.65
C ASP A 112 1.95 -4.18 3.39
N PHE A 113 1.15 -5.00 2.71
CA PHE A 113 1.49 -5.60 1.43
C PHE A 113 0.63 -5.00 0.32
N ILE A 114 1.26 -4.68 -0.81
CA ILE A 114 0.60 -4.24 -2.03
C ILE A 114 1.10 -5.12 -3.18
N SER A 115 0.19 -5.58 -4.03
CA SER A 115 0.56 -6.45 -5.15
C SER A 115 1.39 -5.71 -6.20
N ARG A 116 2.38 -6.39 -6.78
CA ARG A 116 3.20 -5.86 -7.87
C ARG A 116 2.33 -5.44 -9.04
N ASP A 117 1.58 -6.41 -9.56
CA ASP A 117 0.56 -6.22 -10.60
C ASP A 117 -0.84 -6.25 -10.00
N CYS A 118 -1.83 -5.79 -10.76
CA CYS A 118 -3.21 -5.87 -10.33
C CYS A 118 -3.74 -7.31 -10.37
N LEU A 119 -4.83 -7.54 -9.64
CA LEU A 119 -5.69 -8.68 -9.89
C LEU A 119 -6.11 -8.70 -11.38
N SER A 120 -6.20 -9.90 -11.94
CA SER A 120 -6.55 -10.11 -13.33
C SER A 120 -7.98 -9.66 -13.63
N GLY A 121 -8.13 -9.01 -14.77
CA GLY A 121 -9.38 -8.48 -15.26
C GLY A 121 -9.77 -7.14 -14.62
N TYR A 122 -10.54 -6.36 -15.38
CA TYR A 122 -11.03 -5.07 -14.93
C TYR A 122 -12.04 -5.24 -13.78
N LYS A 123 -12.08 -4.23 -12.91
CA LYS A 123 -12.96 -4.16 -11.75
C LYS A 123 -13.56 -2.76 -11.75
N GLN A 124 -14.88 -2.63 -11.79
CA GLN A 124 -15.53 -1.33 -11.64
C GLN A 124 -15.50 -0.92 -10.16
N MET A 125 -15.31 0.36 -9.87
CA MET A 125 -15.45 0.87 -8.49
C MET A 125 -16.91 0.74 -8.04
N ASN A 126 -17.84 1.15 -8.91
CA ASN A 126 -19.28 1.05 -8.75
C ASN A 126 -19.96 0.62 -10.06
N THR A 127 -21.17 0.08 -9.99
CA THR A 127 -21.94 -0.27 -11.20
C THR A 127 -22.50 0.95 -11.93
N THR A 128 -22.58 2.09 -11.24
CA THR A 128 -22.96 3.40 -11.78
C THR A 128 -21.95 4.46 -11.39
N ASP A 129 -21.97 5.58 -12.11
CA ASP A 129 -21.08 6.72 -11.87
C ASP A 129 -21.51 7.51 -10.62
N THR A 130 -21.04 7.06 -9.46
CA THR A 130 -21.14 7.77 -8.17
C THR A 130 -19.86 7.60 -7.39
N ASN A 131 -19.43 8.67 -6.72
CA ASN A 131 -18.34 8.68 -5.73
C ASN A 131 -18.81 9.16 -4.35
N ASN A 132 -20.13 9.19 -4.12
CA ASN A 132 -20.71 9.53 -2.83
C ASN A 132 -20.96 8.26 -2.03
N GLY A 133 -20.91 8.38 -0.70
CA GLY A 133 -21.48 7.41 0.20
C GLY A 133 -23.01 7.44 0.18
N THR A 134 -23.60 6.72 1.12
CA THR A 134 -25.03 6.61 1.38
C THR A 134 -25.33 7.12 2.80
N GLU A 135 -26.62 7.19 3.15
CA GLU A 135 -27.03 7.52 4.52
C GLU A 135 -26.46 6.55 5.56
N ALA A 136 -26.42 5.26 5.21
CA ALA A 136 -25.94 4.19 6.08
C ALA A 136 -24.41 4.11 6.14
N GLU A 137 -23.73 4.47 5.05
CA GLU A 137 -22.28 4.38 4.93
C GLU A 137 -21.77 5.59 4.14
N LYS A 138 -21.24 6.60 4.83
CA LYS A 138 -20.88 7.89 4.25
C LYS A 138 -19.52 7.89 3.55
N HIS A 139 -18.71 6.85 3.73
CA HIS A 139 -17.39 6.75 3.12
C HIS A 139 -17.51 6.16 1.71
N PRO A 140 -17.11 6.89 0.64
CA PRO A 140 -17.20 6.41 -0.75
C PRO A 140 -16.57 5.04 -0.98
N TRP A 141 -15.41 4.80 -0.37
CA TRP A 141 -14.73 3.51 -0.44
C TRP A 141 -15.58 2.38 0.13
N LEU A 142 -16.10 2.53 1.35
CA LEU A 142 -16.86 1.48 2.04
C LEU A 142 -18.23 1.23 1.40
N ALA A 143 -18.83 2.27 0.84
CA ALA A 143 -20.08 2.18 0.08
C ALA A 143 -19.89 1.56 -1.32
N SER A 144 -18.65 1.38 -1.79
CA SER A 144 -18.38 0.96 -3.16
C SER A 144 -18.69 -0.52 -3.43
N ALA A 145 -19.06 -0.83 -4.67
CA ALA A 145 -19.21 -2.21 -5.13
C ALA A 145 -17.86 -2.97 -5.15
N LEU A 146 -16.75 -2.25 -5.37
CA LEU A 146 -15.41 -2.83 -5.34
C LEU A 146 -15.00 -3.25 -3.92
N TYR A 147 -15.33 -2.48 -2.89
CA TYR A 147 -15.10 -2.89 -1.51
C TYR A 147 -15.74 -4.25 -1.21
N GLN A 148 -16.99 -4.46 -1.65
CA GLN A 148 -17.68 -5.76 -1.52
C GLN A 148 -17.01 -6.85 -2.36
N THR A 149 -16.65 -6.55 -3.61
CA THR A 149 -15.93 -7.48 -4.51
C THR A 149 -14.63 -7.98 -3.88
N LEU A 150 -13.92 -7.12 -3.14
CA LEU A 150 -12.71 -7.51 -2.43
C LEU A 150 -13.01 -8.24 -1.12
N ASN A 151 -13.88 -7.70 -0.26
CA ASN A 151 -13.98 -8.10 1.15
C ASN A 151 -15.09 -9.12 1.48
N ASP A 152 -16.02 -9.43 0.57
CA ASP A 152 -17.06 -10.42 0.85
C ASP A 152 -16.44 -11.78 1.23
N GLU A 153 -16.83 -12.32 2.39
CA GLU A 153 -16.21 -13.51 2.98
C GLU A 153 -16.60 -14.83 2.28
N THR A 154 -17.63 -14.80 1.43
CA THR A 154 -18.13 -15.98 0.72
C THR A 154 -17.70 -15.98 -0.75
N ASN A 155 -17.84 -14.84 -1.41
CA ASN A 155 -17.72 -14.69 -2.87
C ASN A 155 -16.59 -13.73 -3.29
N GLY A 156 -16.11 -12.90 -2.35
CA GLY A 156 -15.10 -11.89 -2.62
C GLY A 156 -13.69 -12.45 -2.83
N VAL A 157 -12.75 -11.57 -3.18
CA VAL A 157 -11.33 -11.93 -3.30
C VAL A 157 -10.79 -12.45 -1.97
N TYR A 158 -11.21 -11.87 -0.85
CA TYR A 158 -10.80 -12.30 0.49
C TYR A 158 -11.11 -13.78 0.72
N ALA A 159 -12.29 -14.27 0.33
CA ALA A 159 -12.66 -15.69 0.44
C ALA A 159 -11.67 -16.64 -0.27
N LYS A 160 -11.10 -16.18 -1.39
CA LYS A 160 -10.20 -16.93 -2.29
C LYS A 160 -8.74 -16.92 -1.85
N LEU A 161 -8.37 -16.16 -0.82
CA LEU A 161 -7.01 -16.16 -0.31
C LEU A 161 -6.64 -17.50 0.36
N PRO A 162 -5.35 -17.90 0.33
CA PRO A 162 -4.85 -19.01 1.11
C PRO A 162 -5.25 -18.91 2.60
N SER A 163 -5.64 -20.03 3.21
CA SER A 163 -6.17 -20.05 4.58
C SER A 163 -5.14 -19.57 5.61
N ASP A 164 -3.87 -19.93 5.45
CA ASP A 164 -2.76 -19.51 6.30
C ASP A 164 -2.51 -17.99 6.22
N LEU A 165 -2.64 -17.40 5.03
CA LEU A 165 -2.61 -15.95 4.84
C LEU A 165 -3.82 -15.28 5.51
N LYS A 166 -5.05 -15.78 5.29
CA LYS A 166 -6.26 -15.17 5.87
C LYS A 166 -6.17 -15.03 7.39
N SER A 167 -5.66 -16.05 8.08
CA SER A 167 -5.45 -16.03 9.54
C SER A 167 -4.41 -15.00 10.01
N ALA A 168 -3.57 -14.50 9.11
CA ALA A 168 -2.56 -13.48 9.40
C ALA A 168 -3.03 -12.04 9.09
N ILE A 169 -4.10 -11.86 8.29
CA ILE A 169 -4.59 -10.54 7.92
C ILE A 169 -5.40 -9.89 9.05
N ILE A 170 -5.02 -8.66 9.40
CA ILE A 170 -5.78 -7.77 10.29
C ILE A 170 -6.49 -6.69 9.48
N THR A 171 -7.51 -6.08 10.08
CA THR A 171 -8.27 -5.00 9.46
C THR A 171 -7.44 -3.72 9.46
N LYS A 172 -7.42 -2.96 8.36
CA LYS A 172 -6.78 -1.65 8.32
C LYS A 172 -7.72 -0.59 8.90
N ARG A 173 -7.39 -0.06 10.08
CA ARG A 173 -8.00 1.17 10.61
C ARG A 173 -7.41 2.36 9.86
N ALA A 174 -8.25 3.23 9.32
CA ALA A 174 -7.84 4.39 8.54
C ALA A 174 -8.77 5.57 8.76
N LEU A 175 -8.27 6.78 8.53
CA LEU A 175 -9.08 7.99 8.49
C LEU A 175 -9.56 8.15 7.05
N LEU A 176 -10.85 7.92 6.81
CA LEU A 176 -11.44 7.91 5.47
C LEU A 176 -12.27 9.19 5.25
N GLU A 177 -12.36 9.64 4.00
CA GLU A 177 -13.23 10.73 3.63
C GLU A 177 -14.72 10.33 3.72
N GLU A 178 -15.54 11.25 4.21
CA GLU A 178 -16.99 11.18 4.10
C GLU A 178 -17.44 12.06 2.94
N ARG A 179 -18.35 11.55 2.11
CA ARG A 179 -18.95 12.32 1.03
C ARG A 179 -20.42 11.95 0.91
N TYR A 180 -21.26 12.65 1.67
CA TYR A 180 -22.70 12.40 1.69
C TYR A 180 -23.48 13.63 2.12
N SER A 181 -24.65 13.85 1.50
CA SER A 181 -25.64 14.83 1.93
C SER A 181 -27.06 14.28 1.72
N ALA A 182 -27.95 14.55 2.68
CA ALA A 182 -29.38 14.24 2.54
C ALA A 182 -30.04 15.04 1.39
N GLY A 183 -29.43 16.14 0.94
CA GLY A 183 -29.91 16.96 -0.17
C GLY A 183 -29.55 16.45 -1.57
N GLY A 184 -28.88 15.29 -1.68
CA GLY A 184 -28.44 14.70 -2.94
C GLY A 184 -26.92 14.63 -3.07
N ALA A 185 -26.45 14.18 -4.24
CA ALA A 185 -25.02 13.98 -4.49
C ALA A 185 -24.22 15.28 -4.39
N VAL A 186 -23.07 15.22 -3.72
CA VAL A 186 -22.12 16.32 -3.56
C VAL A 186 -20.84 16.05 -4.34
N SER A 187 -20.13 17.11 -4.71
CA SER A 187 -18.89 17.04 -5.52
C SER A 187 -17.61 17.31 -4.73
N ALA A 188 -17.73 17.43 -3.41
CA ALA A 188 -16.62 17.64 -2.48
C ALA A 188 -16.88 16.82 -1.21
N ASP A 189 -15.81 16.47 -0.51
CA ASP A 189 -15.90 15.76 0.76
C ASP A 189 -16.59 16.63 1.82
N THR A 190 -17.46 16.01 2.61
CA THR A 190 -18.25 16.67 3.65
C THR A 190 -17.65 16.51 5.04
N GLY A 191 -16.66 15.64 5.17
CA GLY A 191 -15.99 15.35 6.42
C GLY A 191 -15.10 14.13 6.27
N TRP A 192 -14.85 13.49 7.40
CA TRP A 192 -13.93 12.37 7.54
C TRP A 192 -14.13 11.74 8.91
N SER A 193 -13.91 10.44 9.00
CA SER A 193 -13.94 9.76 10.28
C SER A 193 -13.07 8.51 10.28
N TRP A 194 -12.69 8.07 11.48
CA TRP A 194 -11.96 6.83 11.63
C TRP A 194 -12.88 5.65 11.30
N ALA A 195 -12.47 4.84 10.34
CA ALA A 195 -13.22 3.69 9.87
C ALA A 195 -12.31 2.48 9.64
N ASN A 196 -12.93 1.31 9.51
CA ASN A 196 -12.23 0.11 9.10
C ASN A 196 -12.25 0.04 7.58
N ALA A 197 -11.12 0.27 6.92
CA ALA A 197 -10.99 0.27 5.46
C ALA A 197 -11.13 -1.12 4.83
N GLY A 198 -11.27 -2.17 5.64
CA GLY A 198 -11.41 -3.57 5.22
C GLY A 198 -10.24 -4.45 5.64
N LYS A 199 -10.38 -5.76 5.38
CA LYS A 199 -9.27 -6.72 5.40
C LYS A 199 -8.41 -6.53 4.14
N LEU A 200 -9.08 -6.26 3.03
CA LEU A 200 -8.51 -5.84 1.76
C LEU A 200 -8.90 -4.39 1.48
N TRP A 201 -7.97 -3.61 0.94
CA TRP A 201 -8.13 -2.18 0.71
C TRP A 201 -7.40 -1.76 -0.57
N LEU A 202 -7.58 -0.50 -0.99
CA LEU A 202 -6.77 0.14 -2.04
C LEU A 202 -6.02 1.32 -1.46
N PRO A 203 -4.81 1.66 -1.95
CA PRO A 203 -4.12 2.86 -1.52
C PRO A 203 -4.94 4.12 -1.83
N THR A 204 -4.79 5.15 -1.01
CA THR A 204 -5.22 6.52 -1.30
C THR A 204 -4.25 7.20 -2.27
N GLU A 205 -4.67 8.28 -2.94
CA GLU A 205 -3.79 9.04 -3.83
C GLU A 205 -2.51 9.51 -3.12
N VAL A 206 -2.64 9.90 -1.84
CA VAL A 206 -1.51 10.33 -1.00
C VAL A 206 -0.61 9.16 -0.63
N GLU A 207 -1.17 7.99 -0.34
CA GLU A 207 -0.38 6.78 -0.11
C GLU A 207 0.44 6.36 -1.34
N VAL A 208 -0.02 6.69 -2.56
CA VAL A 208 0.71 6.43 -3.80
C VAL A 208 1.74 7.51 -4.10
N PHE A 209 1.31 8.77 -4.18
CA PHE A 209 2.12 9.87 -4.73
C PHE A 209 2.74 10.80 -3.69
N GLY A 210 2.36 10.65 -2.42
CA GLY A 210 2.77 11.54 -1.32
C GLY A 210 2.14 12.93 -1.37
N HIS A 211 1.21 13.17 -2.30
CA HIS A 211 0.46 14.41 -2.42
C HIS A 211 -0.90 14.15 -3.08
N HIS A 212 -1.77 15.16 -3.04
CA HIS A 212 -3.07 15.15 -3.71
C HIS A 212 -2.94 15.80 -5.10
N THR A 213 -3.39 15.12 -6.14
CA THR A 213 -3.56 15.69 -7.48
C THR A 213 -5.05 15.87 -7.77
N TRP A 214 -5.83 14.81 -7.56
CA TRP A 214 -7.26 14.72 -7.88
C TRP A 214 -8.16 14.44 -6.69
N SER A 215 -7.65 14.01 -5.54
CA SER A 215 -8.43 13.94 -4.30
C SER A 215 -8.61 15.33 -3.66
N GLU A 216 -9.55 15.46 -2.72
CA GLU A 216 -9.78 16.70 -1.99
C GLU A 216 -8.63 16.94 -0.97
N PRO A 217 -8.00 18.13 -0.97
CA PRO A 217 -7.10 18.51 0.11
C PRO A 217 -7.84 18.54 1.45
N GLY A 218 -7.22 18.03 2.51
CA GLY A 218 -7.88 17.94 3.82
C GLY A 218 -8.61 16.60 3.97
N PHE A 219 -9.90 16.53 3.72
CA PHE A 219 -10.65 15.29 4.00
C PHE A 219 -10.20 14.10 3.14
N GLY A 220 -10.10 14.29 1.83
CA GLY A 220 -9.65 13.27 0.86
C GLY A 220 -8.20 12.82 1.02
N THR A 221 -7.43 13.46 1.91
CA THR A 221 -6.09 13.00 2.31
C THR A 221 -6.10 12.17 3.60
N GLY A 222 -7.27 11.72 4.07
CA GLY A 222 -7.45 11.12 5.40
C GLY A 222 -6.97 12.07 6.49
N GLY A 223 -7.19 13.36 6.24
CA GLY A 223 -6.08 14.30 6.31
C GLY A 223 -5.56 14.94 7.58
N GLY A 224 -5.08 16.14 7.32
CA GLY A 224 -3.96 16.68 8.06
C GLY A 224 -2.68 15.82 8.03
N GLY A 225 -2.61 14.72 7.27
CA GLY A 225 -1.40 13.91 7.09
C GLY A 225 -1.39 12.52 7.74
N CYS A 226 -2.54 11.91 8.08
CA CYS A 226 -2.53 10.52 8.54
C CYS A 226 -2.17 9.55 7.39
N ASN A 227 -2.65 9.79 6.17
CA ASN A 227 -2.19 9.04 5.00
C ASN A 227 -0.78 9.50 4.61
N LEU A 228 0.15 8.55 4.56
CA LEU A 228 1.57 8.78 4.29
C LEU A 228 1.97 7.97 3.06
N GLN A 229 2.77 8.56 2.17
CA GLN A 229 3.25 7.82 0.99
C GLN A 229 3.89 6.50 1.42
N TYR A 230 3.46 5.40 0.82
CA TYR A 230 4.10 4.12 1.05
C TYR A 230 5.54 4.15 0.51
N PRO A 231 6.53 3.71 1.31
CA PRO A 231 7.92 3.67 0.88
C PRO A 231 8.14 2.96 -0.46
N ILE A 232 7.37 1.93 -0.79
CA ILE A 232 7.50 1.20 -2.06
C ILE A 232 7.25 2.08 -3.30
N PHE A 233 6.43 3.12 -3.18
CA PHE A 233 6.15 4.05 -4.28
C PHE A 233 7.14 5.23 -4.34
N ALA A 234 8.03 5.36 -3.34
CA ALA A 234 8.98 6.45 -3.29
C ALA A 234 10.13 6.25 -4.30
N GLY A 235 10.60 7.36 -4.88
CA GLY A 235 11.82 7.41 -5.69
C GLY A 235 11.72 6.86 -7.12
N GLY A 236 10.59 6.27 -7.54
CA GLY A 236 10.45 5.81 -8.93
C GLY A 236 9.09 5.19 -9.29
N ALA A 237 8.78 5.17 -10.60
CA ALA A 237 7.49 4.68 -11.13
C ALA A 237 7.38 3.14 -11.20
N LYS A 238 8.45 2.40 -10.88
CA LYS A 238 8.56 0.94 -11.03
C LYS A 238 7.42 0.18 -10.34
N HIS A 239 7.06 0.61 -9.13
CA HIS A 239 6.02 -0.04 -8.32
C HIS A 239 4.64 0.63 -8.48
N ILE A 240 4.62 1.86 -9.02
CA ILE A 240 3.39 2.61 -9.34
C ILE A 240 2.74 2.06 -10.60
N ILE A 241 3.51 1.72 -11.63
CA ILE A 241 2.98 1.12 -12.86
C ILE A 241 2.71 -0.36 -12.64
N LYS A 242 1.46 -0.80 -12.85
CA LYS A 242 1.02 -2.19 -12.64
C LYS A 242 0.50 -2.82 -13.93
N GLY A 243 0.68 -4.13 -14.07
CA GLY A 243 0.08 -4.95 -15.12
C GLY A 243 -1.33 -5.42 -14.77
N ASN A 244 -2.12 -5.77 -15.79
CA ASN A 244 -3.40 -6.47 -15.63
C ASN A 244 -3.16 -7.98 -15.44
N GLY A 245 -3.13 -8.44 -14.19
CA GLY A 245 -2.65 -9.77 -13.83
C GLY A 245 -1.13 -9.85 -13.81
N ASN A 246 -0.61 -10.91 -13.18
CA ASN A 246 0.83 -11.14 -13.01
C ASN A 246 1.56 -11.23 -14.38
N GLY A 247 2.41 -10.25 -14.67
CA GLY A 247 3.13 -10.14 -15.94
C GLY A 247 2.29 -9.65 -17.13
N GLY A 248 1.07 -9.15 -16.88
CA GLY A 248 0.20 -8.59 -17.90
C GLY A 248 0.65 -7.22 -18.42
N GLY A 249 0.01 -6.75 -19.50
CA GLY A 249 0.24 -5.40 -20.03
C GLY A 249 -0.12 -4.31 -19.02
N ARG A 250 0.58 -3.17 -19.08
CA ARG A 250 0.34 -2.01 -18.19
C ARG A 250 -1.13 -1.61 -18.19
N THR A 251 -1.67 -1.33 -17.01
CA THR A 251 -3.08 -0.99 -16.82
C THR A 251 -3.24 0.19 -15.89
N ARG A 252 -4.41 0.81 -15.95
CA ARG A 252 -4.84 1.76 -14.93
C ARG A 252 -5.34 1.00 -13.71
N TRP A 253 -5.18 1.57 -12.52
CA TRP A 253 -5.64 0.90 -11.31
C TRP A 253 -6.16 1.85 -10.25
N TRP A 254 -7.25 1.43 -9.60
CA TRP A 254 -8.01 2.26 -8.67
C TRP A 254 -7.26 2.61 -7.39
N GLU A 255 -7.45 3.83 -6.95
CA GLU A 255 -7.22 4.26 -5.57
C GLU A 255 -8.58 4.32 -4.86
N LEU A 256 -8.60 4.21 -3.52
CA LEU A 256 -9.87 4.33 -2.80
C LEU A 256 -10.40 5.78 -2.72
N SER A 257 -9.55 6.76 -3.05
CA SER A 257 -9.86 8.18 -2.93
C SER A 257 -10.92 8.64 -3.93
N ALA A 258 -11.95 9.31 -3.45
CA ALA A 258 -12.94 9.95 -4.31
C ALA A 258 -12.39 11.23 -4.97
N ALA A 259 -12.55 11.38 -6.29
CA ALA A 259 -12.02 12.54 -7.01
C ALA A 259 -12.83 13.81 -6.67
N ARG A 260 -12.14 14.93 -6.44
CA ARG A 260 -12.75 16.23 -6.10
C ARG A 260 -13.43 16.89 -7.30
N ALA A 261 -14.28 17.88 -7.02
CA ALA A 261 -15.02 18.66 -8.00
C ALA A 261 -15.92 17.83 -8.94
N THR A 262 -16.28 16.62 -8.52
CA THR A 262 -17.18 15.72 -9.24
C THR A 262 -17.88 14.78 -8.26
N ALA A 263 -19.10 14.38 -8.62
CA ALA A 263 -19.90 13.40 -7.89
C ALA A 263 -19.78 11.96 -8.44
N THR A 264 -18.97 11.74 -9.49
CA THR A 264 -19.03 10.51 -10.29
C THR A 264 -17.72 9.73 -10.37
N TYR A 265 -16.57 10.34 -10.05
CA TYR A 265 -15.25 9.79 -10.38
C TYR A 265 -14.43 9.41 -9.14
N PHE A 266 -13.59 8.38 -9.26
CA PHE A 266 -12.57 8.01 -8.28
C PHE A 266 -11.17 8.20 -8.86
N CYS A 267 -10.20 8.46 -7.98
CA CYS A 267 -8.80 8.55 -8.35
C CYS A 267 -8.26 7.18 -8.79
N ASN A 268 -7.28 7.20 -9.68
CA ASN A 268 -6.54 6.03 -10.11
C ASN A 268 -5.18 6.41 -10.64
N VAL A 269 -4.31 5.43 -10.75
CA VAL A 269 -3.02 5.58 -11.42
C VAL A 269 -3.18 5.29 -12.91
N SER A 270 -2.66 6.18 -13.75
CA SER A 270 -2.58 5.96 -15.19
C SER A 270 -1.68 4.76 -15.53
N SER A 271 -1.94 4.08 -16.66
CA SER A 271 -1.08 2.98 -17.15
C SER A 271 0.37 3.39 -17.44
N VAL A 272 0.66 4.69 -17.43
CA VAL A 272 2.02 5.25 -17.58
C VAL A 272 2.53 5.93 -16.29
N GLY A 273 1.83 5.78 -15.16
CA GLY A 273 2.36 6.05 -13.82
C GLY A 273 2.08 7.42 -13.20
N TYR A 274 1.23 8.27 -13.80
CA TYR A 274 0.81 9.55 -13.21
C TYR A 274 -0.58 9.46 -12.57
N ALA A 275 -0.88 10.36 -11.64
CA ALA A 275 -2.17 10.47 -10.97
C ALA A 275 -3.30 10.84 -11.94
N TYR A 276 -4.41 10.10 -11.91
CA TYR A 276 -5.55 10.27 -12.80
C TYR A 276 -6.86 9.99 -12.07
N TYR A 277 -7.98 10.04 -12.77
CA TYR A 277 -9.29 9.68 -12.24
C TYR A 277 -10.17 9.15 -13.37
N SER A 278 -11.23 8.42 -13.03
CA SER A 278 -12.15 7.83 -14.02
C SER A 278 -13.55 7.66 -13.46
N GLY A 279 -14.53 7.55 -14.36
CA GLY A 279 -15.92 7.15 -14.04
C GLY A 279 -15.94 5.95 -13.11
N ALA A 280 -16.66 6.01 -11.99
CA ALA A 280 -16.72 4.89 -11.05
C ALA A 280 -17.17 3.58 -11.72
N SER A 281 -17.95 3.68 -12.80
CA SER A 281 -18.39 2.56 -13.63
C SER A 281 -17.44 2.17 -14.78
N SER A 282 -16.22 2.71 -14.84
CA SER A 282 -15.27 2.40 -15.92
C SER A 282 -14.88 0.93 -15.95
N GLN A 283 -15.01 0.30 -17.11
CA GLN A 283 -14.78 -1.15 -17.32
C GLN A 283 -13.36 -1.48 -17.81
N TRP A 284 -12.40 -0.57 -17.62
CA TRP A 284 -11.01 -0.69 -18.11
C TRP A 284 -9.95 -0.36 -17.04
N VAL A 285 -10.35 -0.32 -15.77
CA VAL A 285 -9.47 -0.08 -14.63
C VAL A 285 -9.38 -1.37 -13.80
N CYS A 286 -8.18 -1.72 -13.34
CA CYS A 286 -7.94 -2.88 -12.50
C CYS A 286 -7.86 -2.48 -11.01
N ALA A 287 -7.72 -3.46 -10.13
CA ALA A 287 -7.51 -3.24 -8.70
C ALA A 287 -6.26 -4.00 -8.23
N PRO A 288 -5.32 -3.37 -7.52
CA PRO A 288 -4.31 -4.11 -6.78
C PRO A 288 -4.95 -4.92 -5.66
N LEU A 289 -4.25 -5.95 -5.21
CA LEU A 289 -4.54 -6.60 -3.94
C LEU A 289 -3.70 -5.93 -2.87
N CYS A 290 -4.31 -5.47 -1.78
CA CYS A 290 -3.60 -4.90 -0.65
C CYS A 290 -4.16 -5.44 0.67
N PHE A 291 -3.28 -5.76 1.62
CA PHE A 291 -3.67 -6.24 2.94
C PHE A 291 -2.61 -5.89 3.99
N ARG A 292 -2.99 -6.01 5.26
CA ARG A 292 -2.11 -5.77 6.42
C ARG A 292 -1.92 -7.04 7.23
N ILE A 293 -0.68 -7.34 7.62
CA ILE A 293 -0.35 -8.38 8.59
C ILE A 293 0.03 -7.72 9.91
N GLY A 294 -0.48 -8.22 11.04
CA GLY A 294 -0.19 -7.76 12.39
C GLY A 294 -1.04 -8.45 13.44
#